data_AF-A0A2T7F0E0-F1
#
_entry.id   AF-A0A2T7F0E0-F1
#
_cell.length_a   1.000
_cell.length_b   1.000
_cell.length_c   1.000
_cell.angle_alpha   90.00
_cell.angle_beta   90.00
_cell.angle_gamma   90.00
#
_symmetry.space_group_name_H-M   'P 1'
#
loop_
_entity.id
_entity.type
_entity.pdbx_description
1 polymer ?
#
loop_
_entity_poly.entity_id
_entity_poly.type
_entity_poly.pdbx_seq_one_letter_code
_entity_poly.pdbx_strand_id
1 'polypeptide(L)'
;MQGAGNGATFCSIRLDQELQARVDSLQMQGLSLFDKISQLCTKLLDLIKRKKLENESFSGNDVLTVSDYTFEYQSIKGGIESLKRSLKTIKSVLNEKLNVQEQSGEIAAGSSPSREETDDFELKLKEEAMLSRVLKEAVLSKELDIEQLEAVLASSLRIQDVMRNEIQRVQDELSCITHKAKQLELQVSKKDEAMNEIQQDFQESAKELAALRGALKTVTEERDLSWQEAKKLRRNMSIMQNEVVSLKKKIEALDEDILVKEGQITILQDSIDKPFDIICSPRSLREFDME
;
A
#
# COMPACT_ATOMS: atom_id res chain seq x y z
N MET A 1 -23.43 -79.86 -39.06
CA MET A 1 -24.00 -78.49 -38.92
C MET A 1 -23.92 -78.13 -37.45
N GLN A 2 -23.00 -77.23 -37.10
CA GLN A 2 -22.52 -76.99 -35.73
C GLN A 2 -22.87 -75.56 -35.32
N GLY A 3 -23.51 -75.40 -34.14
CA GLY A 3 -23.41 -74.22 -33.26
C GLY A 3 -24.22 -72.97 -33.62
N ALA A 4 -25.44 -72.86 -33.08
CA ALA A 4 -26.15 -71.58 -32.91
C ALA A 4 -26.79 -71.52 -31.51
N GLY A 5 -25.95 -71.49 -30.47
CA GLY A 5 -26.39 -71.43 -29.06
C GLY A 5 -25.58 -70.47 -28.17
N ASN A 6 -24.71 -69.63 -28.75
CA ASN A 6 -23.68 -68.92 -28.00
C ASN A 6 -23.78 -67.38 -28.00
N GLY A 7 -24.79 -66.77 -28.64
CA GLY A 7 -24.83 -65.30 -28.82
C GLY A 7 -24.96 -64.49 -27.52
N ALA A 8 -25.89 -64.88 -26.63
CA ALA A 8 -26.15 -64.16 -25.39
C ALA A 8 -25.02 -64.33 -24.35
N THR A 9 -24.46 -65.54 -24.26
CA THR A 9 -23.35 -65.86 -23.35
C THR A 9 -22.07 -65.13 -23.76
N PHE A 10 -21.77 -65.03 -25.07
CA PHE A 10 -20.61 -64.29 -25.58
C PHE A 10 -20.72 -62.78 -25.34
N CYS A 11 -21.92 -62.19 -25.46
CA CYS A 11 -22.13 -60.76 -25.19
C CYS A 11 -21.97 -60.40 -23.71
N SER A 12 -22.48 -61.23 -22.78
CA SER A 12 -22.29 -61.00 -21.33
C SER A 12 -20.82 -61.16 -20.94
N ILE A 13 -20.14 -62.20 -21.43
CA ILE A 13 -18.71 -62.44 -21.14
C ILE A 13 -17.86 -61.27 -21.63
N ARG A 14 -18.15 -60.74 -22.84
CA ARG A 14 -17.40 -59.60 -23.40
C ARG A 14 -17.64 -58.30 -22.60
N LEU A 15 -18.84 -58.08 -22.11
CA LEU A 15 -19.17 -56.94 -21.24
C LEU A 15 -18.47 -57.07 -19.88
N ASP A 16 -18.50 -58.25 -19.27
CA ASP A 16 -17.87 -58.52 -17.98
C ASP A 16 -16.33 -58.38 -18.05
N GLN A 17 -15.71 -58.83 -19.14
CA GLN A 17 -14.28 -58.62 -19.41
C GLN A 17 -13.92 -57.13 -19.60
N GLU A 18 -14.73 -56.38 -20.34
CA GLU A 18 -14.52 -54.93 -20.51
C GLU A 18 -14.70 -54.18 -19.19
N LEU A 19 -15.73 -54.51 -18.40
CA LEU A 19 -15.95 -53.92 -17.07
C LEU A 19 -14.77 -54.21 -16.13
N GLN A 20 -14.26 -55.44 -16.15
CA GLN A 20 -13.08 -55.81 -15.37
C GLN A 20 -11.85 -55.00 -15.79
N ALA A 21 -11.57 -54.89 -17.09
CA ALA A 21 -10.47 -54.09 -17.62
C ALA A 21 -10.59 -52.59 -17.25
N ARG A 22 -11.80 -52.04 -17.27
CA ARG A 22 -12.09 -50.65 -16.86
C ARG A 22 -11.87 -50.43 -15.37
N VAL A 23 -12.32 -51.34 -14.53
CA VAL A 23 -12.11 -51.27 -13.07
C VAL A 23 -10.62 -51.40 -12.74
N ASP A 24 -9.88 -52.28 -13.42
CA ASP A 24 -8.43 -52.43 -13.23
C ASP A 24 -7.66 -51.18 -13.70
N SER A 25 -8.04 -50.58 -14.82
CA SER A 25 -7.48 -49.31 -15.29
C SER A 25 -7.71 -48.17 -14.29
N LEU A 26 -8.94 -48.03 -13.77
CA LEU A 26 -9.26 -47.02 -12.75
C LEU A 26 -8.49 -47.24 -11.45
N GLN A 27 -8.29 -48.50 -11.03
CA GLN A 27 -7.52 -48.83 -9.83
C GLN A 27 -6.01 -48.54 -9.99
N MET A 28 -5.42 -48.85 -11.15
CA MET A 28 -3.98 -48.70 -11.36
C MET A 28 -3.59 -47.27 -11.76
N GLN A 29 -4.33 -46.69 -12.70
CA GLN A 29 -4.01 -45.38 -13.29
C GLN A 29 -4.82 -44.26 -12.64
N GLY A 30 -6.12 -44.45 -12.45
CA GLY A 30 -7.02 -43.45 -11.87
C GLY A 30 -6.64 -43.09 -10.43
N LEU A 31 -6.48 -44.09 -9.56
CA LEU A 31 -6.10 -43.86 -8.17
C LEU A 31 -4.69 -43.25 -8.03
N SER A 32 -3.73 -43.67 -8.86
CA SER A 32 -2.37 -43.09 -8.81
C SER A 32 -2.34 -41.62 -9.28
N LEU A 33 -3.22 -41.22 -10.19
CA LEU A 33 -3.45 -39.82 -10.55
C LEU A 33 -4.06 -39.04 -9.37
N PHE A 34 -5.07 -39.58 -8.69
CA PHE A 34 -5.65 -38.97 -7.50
C PHE A 34 -4.65 -38.84 -6.34
N ASP A 35 -3.77 -39.83 -6.14
CA ASP A 35 -2.69 -39.76 -5.16
C ASP A 35 -1.71 -38.62 -5.48
N LYS A 36 -1.33 -38.45 -6.75
CA LYS A 36 -0.49 -37.33 -7.20
C LYS A 36 -1.17 -35.97 -6.98
N ILE A 37 -2.46 -35.86 -7.31
CA ILE A 37 -3.25 -34.64 -7.09
C ILE A 37 -3.31 -34.32 -5.59
N SER A 38 -3.59 -35.31 -4.75
CA SER A 38 -3.63 -35.15 -3.28
C SER A 38 -2.29 -34.67 -2.71
N GLN A 39 -1.17 -35.20 -3.23
CA GLN A 39 0.18 -34.74 -2.87
C GLN A 39 0.44 -33.30 -3.30
N LEU A 40 0.01 -32.91 -4.51
CA LEU A 40 0.15 -31.52 -5.00
C LEU A 40 -0.69 -30.55 -4.16
N CYS A 41 -1.94 -30.90 -3.84
CA CYS A 41 -2.80 -30.10 -2.97
C CYS A 41 -2.18 -29.92 -1.57
N THR A 42 -1.57 -30.97 -1.02
CA THR A 42 -0.84 -30.88 0.26
C THR A 42 0.31 -29.88 0.18
N LYS A 43 1.15 -29.98 -0.86
CA LYS A 43 2.28 -29.05 -1.08
C LYS A 43 1.81 -27.61 -1.26
N LEU A 44 0.71 -27.40 -1.99
CA LEU A 44 0.12 -26.08 -2.20
C LEU A 44 -0.40 -25.48 -0.90
N LEU A 45 -1.12 -26.25 -0.09
CA LEU A 45 -1.59 -25.83 1.24
C LEU A 45 -0.42 -25.47 2.16
N ASP A 46 0.66 -26.25 2.14
CA ASP A 46 1.85 -25.96 2.93
C ASP A 46 2.58 -24.68 2.47
N LEU A 47 2.62 -24.41 1.17
CA LEU A 47 3.15 -23.16 0.62
C LEU A 47 2.32 -21.94 1.05
N ILE A 48 0.99 -22.05 0.98
CA ILE A 48 0.07 -20.99 1.41
C ILE A 48 0.25 -20.72 2.92
N LYS A 49 0.35 -21.78 3.73
CA LYS A 49 0.61 -21.66 5.19
C LYS A 49 1.95 -21.00 5.50
N ARG A 50 3.02 -21.35 4.77
CA ARG A 50 4.36 -20.76 4.97
C ARG A 50 4.40 -19.29 4.56
N LYS A 51 3.84 -18.94 3.40
CA LYS A 51 3.73 -17.55 2.91
C LYS A 51 2.94 -16.65 3.87
N LYS A 52 2.01 -17.22 4.62
CA LYS A 52 1.26 -16.53 5.68
C LYS A 52 2.13 -16.23 6.92
N LEU A 53 3.02 -17.14 7.33
CA LEU A 53 3.91 -16.93 8.48
C LEU A 53 4.98 -15.86 8.21
N GLU A 54 5.36 -15.67 6.95
CA GLU A 54 6.38 -14.69 6.52
C GLU A 54 5.82 -13.25 6.36
N ASN A 55 4.51 -13.08 6.25
CA ASN A 55 3.86 -11.76 6.11
C ASN A 55 3.12 -11.39 7.41
N GLU A 56 3.72 -10.56 8.26
CA GLU A 56 3.14 -10.10 9.54
C GLU A 56 1.90 -9.18 9.39
N SER A 57 1.52 -8.77 8.18
CA SER A 57 0.35 -7.92 7.96
C SER A 57 -0.71 -8.61 7.10
N PHE A 58 -1.60 -9.38 7.69
CA PHE A 58 -2.84 -9.76 7.00
C PHE A 58 -4.07 -9.66 7.90
N SER A 59 -5.09 -9.00 7.34
CA SER A 59 -6.41 -8.76 7.93
C SER A 59 -7.19 -10.07 8.12
N GLY A 60 -8.15 -10.07 9.05
CA GLY A 60 -8.90 -11.26 9.46
C GLY A 60 -9.62 -12.04 8.35
N ASN A 61 -9.79 -11.48 7.15
CA ASN A 61 -10.39 -12.17 6.00
C ASN A 61 -9.53 -13.32 5.45
N ASP A 62 -8.20 -13.24 5.54
CA ASP A 62 -7.28 -14.28 5.02
C ASP A 62 -7.11 -15.49 5.95
N VAL A 63 -7.66 -15.42 7.16
CA VAL A 63 -7.71 -16.55 8.09
C VAL A 63 -8.85 -17.50 7.72
N LEU A 64 -9.98 -16.94 7.25
CA LEU A 64 -11.15 -17.68 6.79
C LEU A 64 -10.87 -18.44 5.48
N THR A 65 -10.24 -17.79 4.50
CA THR A 65 -9.97 -18.40 3.18
C THR A 65 -9.05 -19.63 3.25
N VAL A 66 -8.01 -19.61 4.09
CA VAL A 66 -7.11 -20.78 4.25
C VAL A 66 -7.80 -21.94 4.99
N SER A 67 -8.71 -21.62 5.91
CA SER A 67 -9.53 -22.64 6.59
C SER A 67 -10.47 -23.32 5.60
N ASP A 68 -11.09 -22.55 4.70
CA ASP A 68 -12.01 -23.05 3.68
C ASP A 68 -11.30 -23.99 2.70
N TYR A 69 -10.14 -23.60 2.17
CA TYR A 69 -9.35 -24.48 1.29
C TYR A 69 -8.85 -25.75 1.99
N THR A 70 -8.57 -25.67 3.29
CA THR A 70 -8.19 -26.86 4.08
C THR A 70 -9.39 -27.80 4.23
N PHE A 71 -10.58 -27.27 4.47
CA PHE A 71 -11.81 -28.07 4.59
C PHE A 71 -12.19 -28.73 3.26
N GLU A 72 -12.15 -28.00 2.15
CA GLU A 72 -12.40 -28.54 0.81
C GLU A 72 -11.42 -29.65 0.46
N TYR A 73 -10.13 -29.49 0.76
CA TYR A 73 -9.13 -30.54 0.54
C TYR A 73 -9.43 -31.81 1.35
N GLN A 74 -9.88 -31.69 2.60
CA GLN A 74 -10.26 -32.86 3.41
C GLN A 74 -11.48 -33.58 2.84
N SER A 75 -12.45 -32.83 2.32
CA SER A 75 -13.61 -33.39 1.63
C SER A 75 -13.19 -34.18 0.38
N ILE A 76 -12.33 -33.60 -0.47
CA ILE A 76 -11.80 -34.24 -1.67
C ILE A 76 -11.01 -35.51 -1.32
N LYS A 77 -10.14 -35.43 -0.30
CA LYS A 77 -9.37 -36.58 0.19
C LYS A 77 -10.28 -37.70 0.69
N GLY A 78 -11.34 -37.36 1.44
CA GLY A 78 -12.36 -38.32 1.87
C GLY A 78 -13.10 -38.97 0.69
N GLY A 79 -13.40 -38.19 -0.35
CA GLY A 79 -13.97 -38.67 -1.60
C GLY A 79 -13.08 -39.68 -2.33
N ILE A 80 -11.78 -39.42 -2.43
CA ILE A 80 -10.79 -40.33 -3.05
C ILE A 80 -10.73 -41.66 -2.29
N GLU A 81 -10.71 -41.64 -0.95
CA GLU A 81 -10.72 -42.86 -0.13
C GLU A 81 -12.05 -43.64 -0.25
N SER A 82 -13.16 -42.93 -0.44
CA SER A 82 -14.45 -43.55 -0.71
C SER A 82 -14.48 -44.26 -2.06
N LEU A 83 -13.97 -43.60 -3.10
CA LEU A 83 -13.84 -44.16 -4.44
C LEU A 83 -12.94 -45.40 -4.43
N LYS A 84 -11.81 -45.35 -3.71
CA LYS A 84 -10.89 -46.48 -3.54
C LYS A 84 -11.58 -47.69 -2.92
N ARG A 85 -12.37 -47.49 -1.86
CA ARG A 85 -13.19 -48.56 -1.26
C ARG A 85 -14.24 -49.09 -2.24
N SER A 86 -14.95 -48.21 -2.94
CA SER A 86 -15.98 -48.60 -3.91
C SER A 86 -15.41 -49.44 -5.06
N LEU A 87 -14.27 -49.03 -5.64
CA LEU A 87 -13.60 -49.79 -6.70
C LEU A 87 -13.13 -51.16 -6.20
N LYS A 88 -12.69 -51.27 -4.95
CA LYS A 88 -12.32 -52.56 -4.34
C LYS A 88 -13.54 -53.48 -4.20
N THR A 89 -14.68 -52.94 -3.77
CA THR A 89 -15.95 -53.68 -3.67
C THR A 89 -16.42 -54.15 -5.05
N ILE A 90 -16.44 -53.28 -6.05
CA ILE A 90 -16.86 -53.61 -7.42
C ILE A 90 -15.98 -54.73 -7.99
N LYS A 91 -14.66 -54.64 -7.81
CA LYS A 91 -13.73 -55.70 -8.23
C LYS A 91 -14.00 -57.03 -7.55
N SER A 92 -14.35 -57.03 -6.26
CA SER A 92 -14.73 -58.26 -5.55
C SER A 92 -15.99 -58.89 -6.14
N VAL A 93 -17.00 -58.08 -6.45
CA VAL A 93 -18.27 -58.53 -7.04
C VAL A 93 -18.07 -59.08 -8.45
N LEU A 94 -17.24 -58.42 -9.27
CA LEU A 94 -16.91 -58.90 -10.62
C LEU A 94 -16.15 -60.24 -10.59
N ASN A 95 -15.22 -60.41 -9.65
CA ASN A 95 -14.50 -61.66 -9.45
C ASN A 95 -15.42 -62.80 -8.95
N GLU A 96 -16.37 -62.50 -8.07
CA GLU A 96 -17.37 -63.46 -7.60
C GLU A 96 -18.29 -63.92 -8.74
N LYS A 97 -18.71 -62.99 -9.61
CA LYS A 97 -19.54 -63.28 -10.79
C LYS A 97 -18.84 -64.19 -11.80
N LEU A 98 -17.54 -64.00 -12.04
CA LEU A 98 -16.75 -64.84 -12.96
C LEU A 98 -16.63 -66.29 -12.46
N ASN A 99 -16.50 -66.50 -11.14
CA ASN A 99 -16.40 -67.85 -10.56
C ASN A 99 -17.72 -68.65 -10.62
N VAL A 100 -18.88 -67.98 -10.68
CA VAL A 100 -20.20 -68.64 -10.78
C VAL A 100 -20.49 -69.13 -12.21
N GLN A 101 -19.88 -68.53 -13.22
CA GLN A 101 -20.13 -68.84 -14.63
C GLN A 101 -19.37 -70.07 -15.15
N GLU A 102 -18.35 -70.57 -14.44
CA GLU A 102 -17.56 -71.75 -14.81
C GLU A 102 -18.19 -73.10 -14.39
N GLN A 103 -19.29 -73.11 -13.61
CA GLN A 103 -19.86 -74.34 -13.02
C GLN A 103 -21.18 -74.85 -13.64
N SER A 104 -21.71 -74.22 -14.69
CA SER A 104 -23.01 -74.61 -15.26
C SER A 104 -22.91 -74.88 -16.76
N GLY A 105 -22.79 -76.16 -17.13
CA GLY A 105 -22.83 -76.57 -18.53
C GLY A 105 -22.98 -78.07 -18.71
N GLU A 106 -24.23 -78.57 -18.73
CA GLU A 106 -24.61 -79.80 -19.46
C GLU A 106 -26.14 -80.00 -19.44
N ILE A 107 -26.77 -80.08 -20.62
CA ILE A 107 -27.63 -81.20 -21.09
C ILE A 107 -28.29 -80.84 -22.45
N ALA A 108 -28.11 -81.79 -23.37
CA ALA A 108 -28.65 -82.07 -24.72
C ALA A 108 -30.21 -82.10 -24.81
N ALA A 109 -30.92 -82.27 -25.93
CA ALA A 109 -30.77 -82.18 -27.40
C ALA A 109 -32.17 -82.58 -27.99
N GLY A 110 -32.46 -82.18 -29.24
CA GLY A 110 -33.45 -82.80 -30.14
C GLY A 110 -34.85 -82.17 -30.18
N SER A 111 -35.65 -82.22 -31.25
CA SER A 111 -35.46 -82.27 -32.71
C SER A 111 -36.86 -82.24 -33.37
N SER A 112 -37.19 -81.15 -34.09
CA SER A 112 -37.88 -81.06 -35.40
C SER A 112 -39.33 -81.66 -35.58
N PRO A 113 -40.02 -81.45 -36.74
CA PRO A 113 -41.19 -80.55 -36.84
C PRO A 113 -42.44 -81.17 -37.54
N SER A 114 -43.61 -80.51 -37.51
CA SER A 114 -44.59 -80.46 -38.64
C SER A 114 -46.00 -80.00 -38.23
N ARG A 115 -46.37 -78.77 -38.61
CA ARG A 115 -47.72 -78.32 -39.03
C ARG A 115 -47.66 -76.84 -39.44
N GLU A 116 -46.95 -76.59 -40.54
CA GLU A 116 -46.72 -75.25 -41.09
C GLU A 116 -47.85 -74.91 -42.05
N GLU A 117 -48.73 -73.96 -41.67
CA GLU A 117 -49.36 -72.96 -42.57
C GLU A 117 -50.46 -72.16 -41.84
N THR A 118 -51.17 -72.76 -40.88
CA THR A 118 -52.12 -72.02 -40.00
C THR A 118 -51.44 -71.44 -38.75
N ASP A 119 -50.40 -72.10 -38.25
CA ASP A 119 -49.61 -71.68 -37.08
C ASP A 119 -48.62 -70.52 -37.42
N ASP A 120 -48.12 -70.45 -38.65
CA ASP A 120 -47.17 -69.40 -39.10
C ASP A 120 -47.81 -68.01 -39.12
N PHE A 121 -49.09 -67.92 -39.52
CA PHE A 121 -49.83 -66.65 -39.53
C PHE A 121 -50.16 -66.18 -38.11
N GLU A 122 -50.50 -67.09 -37.20
CA GLU A 122 -50.74 -66.79 -35.78
C GLU A 122 -49.46 -66.38 -35.06
N LEU A 123 -48.34 -67.03 -35.36
CA LEU A 123 -47.01 -66.66 -34.86
C LEU A 123 -46.58 -65.27 -35.38
N LYS A 124 -46.79 -64.96 -36.66
CA LYS A 124 -46.52 -63.62 -37.25
C LYS A 124 -47.37 -62.53 -36.62
N LEU A 125 -48.67 -62.76 -36.43
CA LEU A 125 -49.56 -61.79 -35.79
C LEU A 125 -49.14 -61.54 -34.32
N LYS A 126 -48.74 -62.60 -33.60
CA LYS A 126 -48.24 -62.50 -32.24
C LYS A 126 -46.89 -61.76 -32.18
N GLU A 127 -45.99 -62.01 -33.14
CA GLU A 127 -44.73 -61.29 -33.30
C GLU A 127 -44.99 -59.79 -33.57
N GLU A 128 -45.89 -59.46 -34.48
CA GLU A 128 -46.29 -58.07 -34.78
C GLU A 128 -46.90 -57.39 -33.55
N ALA A 129 -47.78 -58.07 -32.81
CA ALA A 129 -48.37 -57.54 -31.59
C ALA A 129 -47.32 -57.30 -30.48
N MET A 130 -46.31 -58.17 -30.37
CA MET A 130 -45.18 -57.97 -29.45
C MET A 130 -44.29 -56.80 -29.91
N LEU A 131 -43.95 -56.73 -31.20
CA LEU A 131 -43.17 -55.63 -31.76
C LEU A 131 -43.86 -54.28 -31.57
N SER A 132 -45.16 -54.20 -31.84
CA SER A 132 -45.97 -52.99 -31.65
C SER A 132 -45.99 -52.55 -30.19
N ARG A 133 -46.08 -53.50 -29.24
CA ARG A 133 -45.99 -53.20 -27.80
C ARG A 133 -44.62 -52.66 -27.42
N VAL A 134 -43.55 -53.30 -27.87
CA VAL A 134 -42.16 -52.87 -27.60
C VAL A 134 -41.89 -51.48 -28.19
N LEU A 135 -42.36 -51.21 -29.42
CA LEU A 135 -42.23 -49.89 -30.04
C LEU A 135 -43.00 -48.83 -29.26
N LYS A 136 -44.21 -49.14 -28.79
CA LYS A 136 -45.02 -48.22 -27.96
C LYS A 136 -44.34 -47.93 -26.63
N GLU A 137 -43.82 -48.95 -25.94
CA GLU A 137 -43.05 -48.77 -24.70
C GLU A 137 -41.77 -47.95 -24.94
N ALA A 138 -41.06 -48.18 -26.05
CA ALA A 138 -39.88 -47.42 -26.42
C ALA A 138 -40.20 -45.94 -26.69
N VAL A 139 -41.32 -45.65 -27.37
CA VAL A 139 -41.80 -44.27 -27.59
C VAL A 139 -42.15 -43.60 -26.26
N LEU A 140 -42.91 -44.27 -25.39
CA LEU A 140 -43.29 -43.73 -24.08
C LEU A 140 -42.06 -43.49 -23.18
N SER A 141 -41.05 -44.37 -23.23
CA SER A 141 -39.79 -44.17 -22.53
C SER A 141 -39.04 -42.93 -23.03
N LYS A 142 -39.08 -42.67 -24.34
CA LYS A 142 -38.44 -41.48 -24.93
C LYS A 142 -39.20 -40.19 -24.61
N GLU A 143 -40.51 -40.26 -24.53
CA GLU A 143 -41.36 -39.13 -24.12
C GLU A 143 -41.03 -38.70 -22.67
N LEU A 144 -40.86 -39.66 -21.76
CA LEU A 144 -40.41 -39.39 -20.39
C LEU A 144 -39.00 -38.78 -20.33
N ASP A 145 -38.06 -39.31 -21.13
CA ASP A 145 -36.69 -38.74 -21.22
C ASP A 145 -36.74 -37.27 -21.67
N ILE A 146 -37.62 -36.94 -22.62
CA ILE A 146 -37.81 -35.57 -23.14
C ILE A 146 -38.36 -34.65 -22.05
N GLU A 147 -39.41 -35.05 -21.34
CA GLU A 147 -40.00 -34.26 -20.24
C GLU A 147 -38.95 -33.96 -19.16
N GLN A 148 -38.10 -34.95 -18.83
CA GLN A 148 -37.05 -34.76 -17.84
C GLN A 148 -35.97 -33.79 -18.33
N LEU A 149 -35.58 -33.86 -19.61
CA LEU A 149 -34.64 -32.91 -20.22
C LEU A 149 -35.21 -31.49 -20.26
N GLU A 150 -36.49 -31.34 -20.58
CA GLU A 150 -37.17 -30.04 -20.57
C GLU A 150 -37.20 -29.42 -19.17
N ALA A 151 -37.47 -30.22 -18.13
CA ALA A 151 -37.43 -29.76 -16.74
C ALA A 151 -36.02 -29.31 -16.32
N VAL A 152 -34.98 -30.08 -16.68
CA VAL A 152 -33.58 -29.72 -16.42
C VAL A 152 -33.21 -28.44 -17.16
N LEU A 153 -33.57 -28.32 -18.44
CA LEU A 153 -33.32 -27.12 -19.25
C LEU A 153 -34.00 -25.89 -18.65
N ALA A 154 -35.28 -25.99 -18.25
CA ALA A 154 -36.00 -24.90 -17.59
C ALA A 154 -35.33 -24.47 -16.27
N SER A 155 -34.84 -25.42 -15.48
CA SER A 155 -34.09 -25.13 -14.25
C SER A 155 -32.76 -24.41 -14.54
N SER A 156 -32.03 -24.85 -15.58
CA SER A 156 -30.76 -24.25 -16.00
C SER A 156 -30.95 -22.82 -16.50
N LEU A 157 -32.00 -22.56 -17.28
CA LEU A 157 -32.32 -21.20 -17.76
C LEU A 157 -32.62 -20.23 -16.60
N ARG A 158 -33.36 -20.68 -15.57
CA ARG A 158 -33.59 -19.85 -14.37
C ARG A 158 -32.29 -19.51 -13.64
N ILE A 159 -31.40 -20.48 -13.50
CA ILE A 159 -30.08 -20.25 -12.88
C ILE A 159 -29.27 -19.25 -13.74
N GLN A 160 -29.31 -19.40 -15.06
CA GLN A 160 -28.65 -18.47 -15.98
C GLN A 160 -29.17 -17.03 -15.84
N ASP A 161 -30.48 -16.83 -15.69
CA ASP A 161 -31.06 -15.51 -15.48
C ASP A 161 -30.62 -14.88 -14.15
N VAL A 162 -30.58 -15.66 -13.07
CA VAL A 162 -30.04 -15.22 -11.78
C VAL A 162 -28.59 -14.81 -11.91
N MET A 163 -27.77 -15.62 -12.58
CA MET A 163 -26.36 -15.29 -12.82
C MET A 163 -26.18 -14.04 -13.68
N ARG A 164 -27.06 -13.81 -14.67
CA ARG A 164 -27.01 -12.59 -15.48
C ARG A 164 -27.26 -11.33 -14.64
N ASN A 165 -28.23 -11.39 -13.72
CA ASN A 165 -28.50 -10.29 -12.80
C ASN A 165 -27.34 -10.05 -11.83
N GLU A 166 -26.72 -11.13 -11.35
CA GLU A 166 -25.53 -11.06 -10.49
C GLU A 166 -24.36 -10.39 -11.19
N ILE A 167 -24.09 -10.77 -12.44
CA ILE A 167 -23.05 -10.17 -13.29
C ILE A 167 -23.31 -8.67 -13.46
N GLN A 168 -24.55 -8.26 -13.75
CA GLN A 168 -24.90 -6.86 -13.91
C GLN A 168 -24.68 -6.08 -12.61
N ARG A 169 -25.12 -6.60 -11.47
CA ARG A 169 -24.93 -5.93 -10.17
C ARG A 169 -23.44 -5.71 -9.87
N VAL A 170 -22.62 -6.74 -10.07
CA VAL A 170 -21.17 -6.64 -9.87
C VAL A 170 -20.53 -5.64 -10.83
N GLN A 171 -21.00 -5.57 -12.08
CA GLN A 171 -20.53 -4.56 -13.05
C GLN A 171 -20.89 -3.13 -12.62
N ASP A 172 -22.08 -2.92 -12.08
CA ASP A 172 -22.53 -1.61 -11.57
C ASP A 172 -21.71 -1.20 -10.33
N GLU A 173 -21.48 -2.13 -9.40
CA GLU A 173 -20.61 -1.92 -8.23
C GLU A 173 -19.19 -1.57 -8.65
N LEU A 174 -18.63 -2.30 -9.62
CA LEU A 174 -17.30 -2.04 -10.16
C LEU A 174 -17.20 -0.65 -10.81
N SER A 175 -18.25 -0.22 -11.52
CA SER A 175 -18.33 1.11 -12.14
C SER A 175 -18.32 2.21 -11.08
N CYS A 176 -19.10 2.05 -10.02
CA CYS A 176 -19.12 2.97 -8.88
C CYS A 176 -17.75 3.06 -8.19
N ILE A 177 -17.13 1.92 -7.89
CA ILE A 177 -15.78 1.85 -7.29
C ILE A 177 -14.75 2.53 -8.21
N THR A 178 -14.83 2.31 -9.52
CA THR A 178 -13.94 2.92 -10.51
C THR A 178 -14.08 4.45 -10.52
N HIS A 179 -15.30 4.98 -10.46
CA HIS A 179 -15.52 6.42 -10.36
C HIS A 179 -14.96 7.00 -9.05
N LYS A 180 -15.17 6.31 -7.93
CA LYS A 180 -14.62 6.72 -6.63
C LYS A 180 -13.09 6.69 -6.61
N ALA A 181 -12.47 5.70 -7.26
CA ALA A 181 -11.01 5.63 -7.41
C ALA A 181 -10.47 6.84 -8.17
N LYS A 182 -11.04 7.16 -9.34
CA LYS A 182 -10.65 8.36 -10.12
C LYS A 182 -10.81 9.67 -9.34
N GLN A 183 -11.85 9.77 -8.51
CA GLN A 183 -12.05 10.95 -7.65
C GLN A 183 -10.95 11.07 -6.60
N LEU A 184 -10.53 9.96 -6.00
CA LEU A 184 -9.44 9.94 -5.03
C LEU A 184 -8.09 10.26 -5.68
N GLU A 185 -7.82 9.71 -6.87
CA GLU A 185 -6.62 10.05 -7.67
C GLU A 185 -6.54 11.57 -7.91
N LEU A 186 -7.64 12.20 -8.34
CA LEU A 186 -7.69 13.64 -8.53
C LEU A 186 -7.44 14.42 -7.23
N GLN A 187 -7.96 13.94 -6.10
CA GLN A 187 -7.70 14.59 -4.80
C GLN A 187 -6.24 14.47 -4.37
N VAL A 188 -5.59 13.32 -4.64
CA VAL A 188 -4.17 13.12 -4.36
C VAL A 188 -3.33 14.09 -5.20
N SER A 189 -3.59 14.18 -6.51
CA SER A 189 -2.87 15.11 -7.38
C SER A 189 -2.97 16.57 -6.92
N LYS A 190 -4.16 17.03 -6.51
CA LYS A 190 -4.35 18.38 -5.97
C LYS A 190 -3.57 18.63 -4.67
N LYS A 191 -3.50 17.62 -3.81
CA LYS A 191 -2.73 17.72 -2.55
C LYS A 191 -1.23 17.71 -2.81
N ASP A 192 -0.78 16.95 -3.79
CA ASP A 192 0.63 16.92 -4.21
C ASP A 192 1.05 18.29 -4.79
N GLU A 193 0.22 18.92 -5.61
CA GLU A 193 0.44 20.29 -6.11
C GLU A 193 0.56 21.28 -4.94
N ALA A 194 -0.39 21.30 -4.01
CA ALA A 194 -0.35 22.18 -2.83
C ALA A 194 0.86 21.91 -1.93
N MET A 195 1.26 20.64 -1.78
CA MET A 195 2.45 20.26 -1.00
C MET A 195 3.74 20.77 -1.67
N ASN A 196 3.83 20.72 -3.00
CA ASN A 196 4.95 21.27 -3.75
C ASN A 196 5.05 22.79 -3.60
N GLU A 197 3.93 23.51 -3.65
CA GLU A 197 3.88 24.96 -3.40
C GLU A 197 4.39 25.31 -2.01
N ILE A 198 3.85 24.65 -0.97
CA ILE A 198 4.29 24.87 0.43
C ILE A 198 5.79 24.55 0.60
N GLN A 199 6.28 23.49 -0.03
CA GLN A 199 7.68 23.12 0.03
C GLN A 199 8.58 24.20 -0.61
N GLN A 200 8.14 24.78 -1.72
CA GLN A 200 8.84 25.89 -2.38
C GLN A 200 8.88 27.13 -1.48
N ASP A 201 7.73 27.53 -0.91
CA ASP A 201 7.63 28.68 0.00
C ASP A 201 8.54 28.50 1.22
N PHE A 202 8.57 27.29 1.79
CA PHE A 202 9.43 26.98 2.93
C PHE A 202 10.92 27.11 2.57
N GLN A 203 11.32 26.63 1.38
CA GLN A 203 12.70 26.77 0.91
C GLN A 203 13.08 28.24 0.66
N GLU A 204 12.17 29.05 0.13
CA GLU A 204 12.39 30.48 -0.07
C GLU A 204 12.53 31.20 1.28
N SER A 205 11.61 30.96 2.22
CA SER A 205 11.68 31.50 3.58
C SER A 205 12.98 31.13 4.29
N ALA A 206 13.46 29.89 4.12
CA ALA A 206 14.73 29.46 4.68
C ALA A 206 15.93 30.24 4.10
N LYS A 207 15.91 30.55 2.79
CA LYS A 207 16.95 31.36 2.14
C LYS A 207 16.92 32.81 2.64
N GLU A 208 15.74 33.42 2.74
CA GLU A 208 15.57 34.77 3.27
C GLU A 208 16.07 34.86 4.71
N LEU A 209 15.72 33.87 5.54
CA LEU A 209 16.14 33.83 6.93
C LEU A 209 17.66 33.67 7.07
N ALA A 210 18.30 32.90 6.19
CA ALA A 210 19.76 32.82 6.13
C ALA A 210 20.40 34.18 5.75
N ALA A 211 19.83 34.89 4.76
CA ALA A 211 20.29 36.22 4.37
C ALA A 211 20.15 37.24 5.51
N LEU A 212 18.99 37.25 6.20
CA LEU A 212 18.74 38.12 7.35
C LEU A 212 19.71 37.85 8.51
N ARG A 213 20.02 36.58 8.79
CA ARG A 213 21.05 36.23 9.79
C ARG A 213 22.42 36.78 9.41
N GLY A 214 22.78 36.74 8.12
CA GLY A 214 23.99 37.36 7.60
C GLY A 214 24.02 38.86 7.82
N ALA A 215 22.95 39.57 7.43
CA ALA A 215 22.81 41.01 7.61
C ALA A 215 22.87 41.42 9.10
N LEU A 216 22.20 40.66 9.98
CA LEU A 216 22.23 40.91 11.42
C LEU A 216 23.64 40.82 12.00
N LYS A 217 24.45 39.88 11.51
CA LYS A 217 25.86 39.75 11.91
C LYS A 217 26.65 41.00 11.53
N THR A 218 26.50 41.47 10.29
CA THR A 218 27.18 42.69 9.82
C THR A 218 26.76 43.93 10.63
N VAL A 219 25.46 44.14 10.84
CA VAL A 219 24.95 45.26 11.65
C VAL A 219 25.43 45.20 13.10
N THR A 220 25.56 44.00 13.65
CA THR A 220 26.12 43.78 15.00
C THR A 220 27.59 44.21 15.06
N GLU A 221 28.39 43.83 14.07
CA GLU A 221 29.81 44.21 13.99
C GLU A 221 29.98 45.73 13.81
N GLU A 222 29.19 46.36 12.93
CA GLU A 222 29.21 47.81 12.71
C GLU A 222 28.82 48.62 13.95
N ARG A 223 27.78 48.17 14.67
CA ARG A 223 27.37 48.76 15.95
C ARG A 223 28.52 48.70 16.96
N ASP A 224 29.18 47.55 17.08
CA ASP A 224 30.24 47.35 18.06
C ASP A 224 31.47 48.24 17.74
N LEU A 225 31.82 48.38 16.46
CA LEU A 225 32.84 49.32 16.00
C LEU A 225 32.48 50.77 16.34
N SER A 226 31.27 51.21 15.98
CA SER A 226 30.78 52.56 16.24
C SER A 226 30.79 52.89 17.74
N TRP A 227 30.44 51.91 18.58
CA TRP A 227 30.50 52.05 20.03
C TRP A 227 31.92 52.28 20.55
N GLN A 228 32.91 51.55 20.03
CA GLN A 228 34.32 51.75 20.40
C GLN A 228 34.84 53.13 19.97
N GLU A 229 34.48 53.57 18.76
CA GLU A 229 34.82 54.91 18.28
C GLU A 229 34.20 56.00 19.15
N ALA A 230 32.92 55.90 19.49
CA ALA A 230 32.25 56.83 20.41
C ALA A 230 32.95 56.88 21.77
N LYS A 231 33.41 55.74 22.29
CA LYS A 231 34.18 55.66 23.55
C LYS A 231 35.53 56.35 23.43
N LYS A 232 36.21 56.24 22.28
CA LYS A 232 37.48 56.94 22.01
C LYS A 232 37.26 58.46 21.92
N LEU A 233 36.26 58.90 21.17
CA LEU A 233 35.90 60.32 21.04
C LEU A 233 35.57 60.95 22.39
N ARG A 234 34.81 60.24 23.26
CA ARG A 234 34.50 60.72 24.61
C ARG A 234 35.76 60.98 25.46
N ARG A 235 36.77 60.11 25.38
CA ARG A 235 38.04 60.31 26.09
C ARG A 235 38.78 61.53 25.57
N ASN A 236 38.90 61.67 24.24
CA ASN A 236 39.55 62.82 23.62
C ASN A 236 38.86 64.13 24.00
N MET A 237 37.52 64.15 23.98
CA MET A 237 36.74 65.31 24.40
C MET A 237 37.00 65.70 25.85
N SER A 238 37.12 64.72 26.76
CA SER A 238 37.48 64.99 28.15
C SER A 238 38.88 65.58 28.30
N ILE A 239 39.86 65.11 27.52
CA ILE A 239 41.23 65.65 27.52
C ILE A 239 41.21 67.10 27.03
N MET A 240 40.60 67.35 25.88
CA MET A 240 40.48 68.71 25.32
C MET A 240 39.72 69.65 26.27
N GLN A 241 38.68 69.16 26.95
CA GLN A 241 37.95 69.96 27.95
C GLN A 241 38.87 70.40 29.10
N ASN A 242 39.74 69.50 29.58
CA ASN A 242 40.73 69.83 30.62
C ASN A 242 41.74 70.87 30.12
N GLU A 243 42.22 70.74 28.88
CA GLU A 243 43.11 71.71 28.25
C GLU A 243 42.46 73.09 28.11
N VAL A 244 41.20 73.16 27.69
CA VAL A 244 40.43 74.41 27.61
C VAL A 244 40.32 75.07 28.99
N VAL A 245 40.02 74.31 30.04
CA VAL A 245 39.97 74.85 31.42
C VAL A 245 41.33 75.36 31.87
N SER A 246 42.41 74.64 31.56
CA SER A 246 43.80 75.06 31.88
C SER A 246 44.19 76.34 31.14
N LEU A 247 43.88 76.44 29.85
CA LEU A 247 44.13 77.63 29.05
C LEU A 247 43.34 78.84 29.55
N LYS A 248 42.06 78.67 29.92
CA LYS A 248 41.26 79.74 30.53
C LYS A 248 41.91 80.31 31.78
N LYS A 249 42.35 79.44 32.70
CA LYS A 249 43.06 79.87 33.93
C LYS A 249 44.35 80.63 33.65
N LYS A 250 45.10 80.24 32.61
CA LYS A 250 46.32 80.95 32.19
C LYS A 250 46.01 82.33 31.62
N ILE A 251 44.93 82.44 30.83
CA ILE A 251 44.45 83.72 30.30
C ILE A 251 44.07 84.64 31.47
N GLU A 252 43.24 84.14 32.41
CA GLU A 252 42.85 84.89 33.61
C GLU A 252 44.07 85.40 34.39
N ALA A 253 45.08 84.56 34.61
CA ALA A 253 46.30 84.96 35.30
C ALA A 253 47.14 86.00 34.53
N LEU A 254 47.17 85.92 33.19
CA LEU A 254 47.85 86.92 32.36
C LEU A 254 47.09 88.24 32.35
N ASP A 255 45.76 88.22 32.32
CA ASP A 255 44.93 89.43 32.41
C ASP A 255 45.16 90.14 33.76
N GLU A 256 45.27 89.40 34.87
CA GLU A 256 45.65 89.95 36.17
C GLU A 256 47.05 90.60 36.17
N ASP A 257 48.07 89.95 35.58
CA ASP A 257 49.41 90.52 35.47
C ASP A 257 49.42 91.79 34.61
N ILE A 258 48.69 91.80 33.49
CA ILE A 258 48.53 92.99 32.64
C ILE A 258 47.96 94.14 33.45
N LEU A 259 46.87 93.93 34.20
CA LEU A 259 46.27 94.99 35.04
C LEU A 259 47.25 95.53 36.09
N VAL A 260 48.05 94.67 36.71
CA VAL A 260 49.10 95.09 37.66
C VAL A 260 50.17 95.93 36.97
N LYS A 261 50.64 95.49 35.79
CA LYS A 261 51.65 96.21 35.01
C LYS A 261 51.15 97.56 34.52
N GLU A 262 49.91 97.63 34.05
CA GLU A 262 49.26 98.89 33.67
C GLU A 262 49.21 99.84 34.87
N GLY A 263 48.79 99.37 36.05
CA GLY A 263 48.80 100.18 37.28
C GLY A 263 50.19 100.70 37.66
N GLN A 264 51.23 99.85 37.56
CA GLN A 264 52.62 100.26 37.78
C GLN A 264 53.07 101.34 36.79
N ILE A 265 52.72 101.18 35.51
CA ILE A 265 53.03 102.16 34.46
C ILE A 265 52.35 103.50 34.76
N THR A 266 51.07 103.50 35.15
CA THR A 266 50.34 104.73 35.51
C THR A 266 51.01 105.47 36.68
N ILE A 267 51.43 104.76 37.74
CA ILE A 267 52.14 105.38 38.88
C ILE A 267 53.47 106.01 38.44
N LEU A 268 54.22 105.32 37.57
CA LEU A 268 55.49 105.82 37.06
C LEU A 268 55.28 107.04 36.15
N GLN A 269 54.25 107.05 35.31
CA GLN A 269 53.86 108.20 34.49
C GLN A 269 53.52 109.41 35.35
N ASP A 270 52.67 109.26 36.38
CA ASP A 270 52.32 110.32 37.35
C ASP A 270 53.55 110.89 38.07
N SER A 271 54.57 110.07 38.30
CA SER A 271 55.81 110.47 38.96
C SER A 271 56.74 111.28 38.05
N ILE A 272 56.67 111.07 36.73
CA ILE A 272 57.44 111.81 35.72
C ILE A 272 56.75 113.15 35.40
N ASP A 273 55.41 113.18 35.40
CA ASP A 273 54.64 114.40 35.11
C ASP A 273 54.61 115.40 36.28
N LYS A 274 55.10 115.02 37.46
CA LYS A 274 55.34 115.94 38.60
C LYS A 274 56.76 116.54 38.53
N PRO A 275 56.92 117.88 38.55
CA PRO A 275 58.25 118.49 38.62
C PRO A 275 58.93 118.11 39.95
N PHE A 276 60.17 117.61 39.85
CA PHE A 276 61.00 117.42 41.03
C PHE A 276 61.29 118.78 41.68
N ASP A 277 60.67 119.07 42.83
CA ASP A 277 61.10 120.16 43.70
C ASP A 277 62.45 119.82 44.38
N ILE A 278 63.52 119.86 43.59
CA ILE A 278 64.90 119.91 44.07
C ILE A 278 65.18 121.38 44.47
N ILE A 279 64.52 121.86 45.53
CA ILE A 279 64.87 123.15 46.14
C ILE A 279 64.83 123.04 47.66
N CYS A 280 65.78 122.28 48.23
CA CYS A 280 66.39 122.71 49.48
C CYS A 280 67.45 123.78 49.14
N SER A 281 66.99 125.01 48.90
CA SER A 281 67.84 126.21 48.87
C SER A 281 67.39 127.14 50.01
N PRO A 282 68.17 127.27 51.11
CA PRO A 282 67.87 128.26 52.13
C PRO A 282 68.32 129.64 51.62
N ARG A 283 67.35 130.53 51.41
CA ARG A 283 67.57 131.95 51.12
C ARG A 283 68.29 132.64 52.29
N SER A 284 69.32 133.39 51.93
CA SER A 284 69.99 134.41 52.74
C SER A 284 68.98 135.33 53.44
N LEU A 285 69.02 135.35 54.76
CA LEU A 285 68.30 136.28 55.61
C LEU A 285 69.29 137.38 56.00
N ARG A 286 69.02 138.58 55.51
CA ARG A 286 69.81 139.80 55.70
C ARG A 286 69.73 140.22 57.18
N GLU A 287 70.89 140.44 57.79
CA GLU A 287 71.07 140.97 59.14
C GLU A 287 70.48 142.39 59.29
N PHE A 288 69.95 142.66 60.48
CA PHE A 288 69.95 143.98 61.11
C PHE A 288 70.59 143.82 62.50
N ASP A 289 71.76 144.45 62.70
CA ASP A 289 72.21 145.29 63.83
C ASP A 289 71.73 144.91 65.26
N MET A 290 72.55 144.83 66.32
CA MET A 290 73.83 145.49 66.65
C MET A 290 74.64 144.66 67.67
N GLU A 291 75.95 144.96 67.66
CA GLU A 291 77.04 144.72 68.64
C GLU A 291 77.97 143.51 68.42
#